data_AF-A0A7Z1S9G7-F1
#
_entry.id   AF-A0A7Z1S9G7-F1
#
_cell.length_a   1.000
_cell.length_b   1.000
_cell.length_c   1.000
_cell.angle_alpha   90.00
_cell.angle_beta   90.00
_cell.angle_gamma   90.00
#
_symmetry.space_group_name_H-M   'P 1'
#
loop_
_entity.id
_entity.type
_entity.pdbx_description
1 polymer ?
#
loop_
_entity_poly.entity_id
_entity_poly.type
_entity_poly.pdbx_seq_one_letter_code
_entity_poly.pdbx_strand_id
1 'polypeptide(L)'
;QEAGVKKEAVSEESIGFTIGPRLNALGRLGEAAPGVELMTTFDEEQALEIAKYIDQQNNERKDIVTTIAKEALDLSDPNAPVHILAKQGWHEGVLGIVAGRIMQETGKPTIILAIDESGTTAKGSGRSISALNLYEALNEVREQ
;
A
#
# COMPACT_ATOMS: atom_id res chain seq x y z
N GLN A 1 -11.02 16.33 -11.49
CA GLN A 1 -10.61 17.61 -10.87
C GLN A 1 -9.80 17.33 -9.60
N GLU A 2 -10.31 16.55 -8.66
CA GLU A 2 -9.60 16.15 -7.43
C GLU A 2 -8.20 15.54 -7.66
N ALA A 3 -8.02 14.80 -8.76
CA ALA A 3 -6.71 14.26 -9.13
C ALA A 3 -5.65 15.31 -9.49
N GLY A 4 -6.03 16.59 -9.69
CA GLY A 4 -5.14 17.65 -10.15
C GLY A 4 -4.69 17.53 -11.62
N VAL A 5 -5.21 16.55 -12.36
CA VAL A 5 -4.88 16.29 -13.76
C VAL A 5 -5.90 16.99 -14.66
N LYS A 6 -5.41 17.83 -15.58
CA LYS A 6 -6.24 18.44 -16.64
C LYS A 6 -6.55 17.38 -17.70
N LYS A 7 -7.78 17.35 -18.18
CA LYS A 7 -8.26 16.32 -19.12
C LYS A 7 -7.41 16.27 -20.39
N GLU A 8 -6.96 17.42 -20.87
CA GLU A 8 -6.17 17.59 -22.10
C GLU A 8 -4.71 17.14 -21.92
N ALA A 9 -4.26 16.95 -20.68
CA ALA A 9 -2.90 16.58 -20.33
C ALA A 9 -2.81 15.17 -19.70
N VAL A 10 -3.88 14.38 -19.79
CA VAL A 10 -3.89 13.01 -19.28
C VAL A 10 -2.89 12.17 -20.09
N SER A 11 -2.00 11.49 -19.38
CA SER A 11 -0.98 10.57 -19.91
C SER A 11 -1.03 9.23 -19.19
N GLU A 12 -0.26 8.26 -19.67
CA GLU A 12 -0.04 6.97 -19.00
C GLU A 12 0.50 7.17 -17.59
N GLU A 13 1.35 8.18 -17.38
CA GLU A 13 1.86 8.54 -16.06
C GLU A 13 0.75 9.06 -15.15
N SER A 14 -0.15 9.90 -15.68
CA SER A 14 -1.30 10.41 -14.93
C SER A 14 -2.22 9.26 -14.48
N ILE A 15 -2.43 8.28 -15.35
CA ILE A 15 -3.23 7.09 -15.03
C ILE A 15 -2.50 6.24 -13.99
N GLY A 16 -1.24 5.90 -14.22
CA GLY A 16 -0.48 4.96 -13.39
C GLY A 16 -0.13 5.48 -11.99
N PHE A 17 0.16 6.78 -11.87
CA PHE A 17 0.73 7.36 -10.64
C PHE A 17 -0.16 8.39 -9.95
N THR A 18 -1.25 8.82 -10.59
CA THR A 18 -2.15 9.83 -10.01
C THR A 18 -3.58 9.31 -9.84
N ILE A 19 -4.18 8.73 -10.87
CA ILE A 19 -5.58 8.24 -10.84
C ILE A 19 -5.66 6.82 -10.26
N GLY A 20 -4.83 5.90 -10.75
CA GLY A 20 -4.78 4.51 -10.26
C GLY A 20 -4.56 4.40 -8.75
N PRO A 21 -3.59 5.13 -8.14
CA PRO A 21 -3.40 5.09 -6.70
C PRO A 21 -4.60 5.56 -5.89
N ARG A 22 -5.43 6.47 -6.43
CA ARG A 22 -6.65 6.94 -5.77
C ARG A 22 -7.71 5.85 -5.71
N LEU A 23 -8.02 5.24 -6.86
CA LEU A 23 -8.96 4.12 -6.92
C LEU A 23 -8.50 2.95 -6.05
N ASN A 24 -7.20 2.63 -6.08
CA ASN A 24 -6.62 1.58 -5.27
C ASN A 24 -6.64 1.87 -3.76
N ALA A 25 -6.84 3.12 -3.33
CA ALA A 25 -6.90 3.44 -1.91
C ALA A 25 -8.18 2.88 -1.26
N LEU A 26 -9.29 2.87 -1.98
CA LEU A 26 -10.58 2.34 -1.53
C LEU A 26 -10.46 0.89 -1.03
N GLY A 27 -9.96 -0.02 -1.88
CA GLY A 27 -9.79 -1.43 -1.50
C GLY A 27 -8.68 -1.69 -0.47
N ARG A 28 -7.86 -0.69 -0.14
CA ARG A 28 -6.82 -0.80 0.90
C ARG A 28 -7.32 -0.37 2.27
N LEU A 29 -8.18 0.64 2.33
CA LEU A 29 -8.70 1.16 3.59
C LEU A 29 -10.10 0.64 3.93
N GLY A 30 -10.78 -0.01 3.00
CA GLY A 30 -12.07 -0.65 3.26
C GLY A 30 -12.83 -0.94 1.97
N GLU A 31 -13.83 -0.13 1.68
CA GLU A 31 -14.84 -0.43 0.67
C GLU A 31 -14.44 0.01 -0.73
N ALA A 32 -14.43 -0.94 -1.67
CA ALA A 32 -14.15 -0.68 -3.09
C ALA A 32 -15.37 -0.19 -3.89
N ALA A 33 -16.59 -0.33 -3.34
CA ALA A 33 -17.85 -0.01 -4.02
C ALA A 33 -17.92 1.41 -4.60
N PRO A 34 -17.45 2.47 -3.91
CA PRO A 34 -17.48 3.84 -4.44
C PRO A 34 -16.70 3.99 -5.75
N GLY A 35 -15.66 3.19 -5.97
CA GLY A 35 -14.88 3.23 -7.20
C GLY A 35 -15.69 2.76 -8.41
N VAL A 36 -16.52 1.74 -8.23
CA VAL A 36 -17.44 1.26 -9.27
C VAL A 36 -18.52 2.31 -9.53
N GLU A 37 -19.11 2.84 -8.47
CA GLU A 37 -20.16 3.85 -8.55
C GLU A 37 -19.69 5.11 -9.31
N LEU A 38 -18.49 5.61 -9.03
CA LEU A 38 -17.87 6.71 -9.77
C LEU A 38 -17.77 6.43 -11.27
N MET A 39 -17.46 5.18 -11.65
CA MET A 39 -17.28 4.80 -13.06
C MET A 39 -18.61 4.53 -13.78
N THR A 40 -19.71 4.36 -13.05
CA THR A 40 -21.01 3.98 -13.62
C THR A 40 -22.10 5.03 -13.50
N THR A 41 -21.91 6.07 -12.67
CA THR A 41 -22.90 7.14 -12.52
C THR A 41 -22.93 8.09 -13.73
N PHE A 42 -24.10 8.65 -14.00
CA PHE A 42 -24.32 9.74 -14.98
C PHE A 42 -24.61 11.08 -14.30
N ASP A 43 -24.69 11.11 -12.98
CA ASP A 43 -24.89 12.32 -12.19
C ASP A 43 -23.54 12.96 -11.87
N GLU A 44 -23.32 14.17 -12.38
CA GLU A 44 -22.05 14.90 -12.19
C GLU A 44 -21.83 15.33 -10.74
N GLU A 45 -22.90 15.64 -9.99
CA GLU A 45 -22.80 16.04 -8.58
C GLU A 45 -22.39 14.82 -7.73
N GLN A 46 -23.06 13.68 -7.93
CA GLN A 46 -22.69 12.42 -7.29
C GLN A 46 -21.25 11.99 -7.63
N ALA A 47 -20.85 12.09 -8.90
CA ALA A 47 -19.50 11.77 -9.32
C ALA A 47 -18.45 12.64 -8.61
N LEU A 48 -18.74 13.93 -8.42
CA LEU A 48 -17.86 14.85 -7.72
C LEU A 48 -17.73 14.51 -6.23
N GLU A 49 -18.84 14.18 -5.56
CA GLU A 49 -18.83 13.76 -4.16
C GLU A 49 -17.99 12.49 -3.95
N ILE A 50 -18.21 11.48 -4.78
CA ILE A 50 -17.46 10.23 -4.72
C ILE A 50 -15.97 10.48 -5.02
N ALA A 51 -15.64 11.34 -5.99
CA ALA A 51 -14.26 11.67 -6.31
C ALA A 51 -13.53 12.35 -5.12
N LYS A 52 -14.22 13.23 -4.38
CA LYS A 52 -13.67 13.86 -3.16
C LYS A 52 -13.42 12.85 -2.07
N TYR A 53 -14.37 11.95 -1.85
CA TYR A 53 -14.21 10.85 -0.89
C TYR A 53 -13.01 9.97 -1.24
N ILE A 54 -12.87 9.58 -2.51
CA ILE A 54 -11.73 8.79 -3.00
C ILE A 54 -10.40 9.53 -2.78
N ASP A 55 -10.35 10.85 -3.02
CA ASP A 55 -9.13 11.63 -2.76
C ASP A 55 -8.79 11.65 -1.27
N GLN A 56 -9.78 11.84 -0.40
CA GLN A 56 -9.61 11.77 1.05
C GLN A 56 -9.03 10.41 1.49
N GLN A 57 -9.61 9.30 1.01
CA GLN A 57 -9.13 7.95 1.31
C GLN A 57 -7.69 7.72 0.80
N ASN A 58 -7.34 8.28 -0.35
CA ASN A 58 -5.98 8.23 -0.87
C ASN A 58 -4.98 9.01 -0.02
N ASN A 59 -5.38 10.16 0.53
CA ASN A 59 -4.54 10.96 1.42
C ASN A 59 -4.36 10.27 2.77
N GLU A 60 -5.44 9.76 3.37
CA GLU A 60 -5.38 8.95 4.60
C GLU A 60 -4.45 7.73 4.42
N ARG A 61 -4.56 7.02 3.29
CA ARG A 61 -3.66 5.90 2.99
C ARG A 61 -2.19 6.34 2.92
N LYS A 62 -1.89 7.52 2.35
CA LYS A 62 -0.52 8.04 2.29
C LYS A 62 0.02 8.36 3.68
N ASP A 63 -0.81 8.89 4.56
CA ASP A 63 -0.42 9.23 5.93
C ASP A 63 -0.11 7.98 6.75
N ILE A 64 -0.96 6.94 6.63
CA ILE A 64 -0.72 5.63 7.24
C ILE A 64 0.57 5.02 6.71
N VAL A 65 0.77 4.98 5.38
CA VAL A 65 2.01 4.48 4.77
C VAL A 65 3.24 5.21 5.28
N THR A 66 3.17 6.53 5.41
CA THR A 66 4.29 7.35 5.86
C THR A 66 4.64 7.07 7.32
N THR A 67 3.61 6.97 8.17
CA THR A 67 3.78 6.60 9.59
C THR A 67 4.43 5.22 9.72
N ILE A 68 3.84 4.20 9.09
CA ILE A 68 4.34 2.83 9.18
C ILE A 68 5.76 2.71 8.58
N ALA A 69 6.04 3.36 7.45
CA ALA A 69 7.37 3.31 6.84
C ALA A 69 8.44 3.92 7.76
N LYS A 70 8.14 5.05 8.40
CA LYS A 70 9.05 5.64 9.38
C LYS A 70 9.33 4.68 10.54
N GLU A 71 8.29 4.12 11.14
CA GLU A 71 8.43 3.16 12.23
C GLU A 71 9.20 1.90 11.81
N ALA A 72 8.97 1.41 10.59
CA ALA A 72 9.68 0.27 10.04
C ALA A 72 11.18 0.57 9.84
N LEU A 73 11.54 1.76 9.35
CA LEU A 73 12.94 2.17 9.24
C LEU A 73 13.60 2.26 10.62
N ASP A 74 12.91 2.84 11.60
CA ASP A 74 13.40 2.97 12.98
C ASP A 74 13.65 1.58 13.62
N LEU A 75 12.87 0.57 13.24
CA LEU A 75 13.03 -0.82 13.68
C LEU A 75 14.06 -1.62 12.85
N SER A 76 14.48 -1.11 11.69
CA SER A 76 15.33 -1.85 10.76
C SER A 76 16.79 -1.88 11.22
N ASP A 77 17.43 -3.04 11.10
CA ASP A 77 18.89 -3.15 11.25
C ASP A 77 19.58 -2.89 9.88
N PRO A 78 20.40 -1.82 9.75
CA PRO A 78 21.14 -1.53 8.53
C PRO A 78 22.12 -2.61 8.10
N ASN A 79 22.48 -3.55 8.97
CA ASN A 79 23.39 -4.65 8.64
C ASN A 79 22.66 -5.95 8.27
N ALA A 80 21.38 -6.08 8.59
CA ALA A 80 20.60 -7.27 8.26
C ALA A 80 20.50 -7.44 6.72
N PRO A 81 20.71 -8.64 6.17
CA PRO A 81 20.62 -8.87 4.71
C PRO A 81 19.17 -8.86 4.19
N VAL A 82 18.20 -9.12 5.08
CA VAL A 82 16.76 -9.13 4.82
C VAL A 82 16.07 -8.43 5.98
N HIS A 83 15.06 -7.61 5.70
CA HIS A 83 14.22 -7.00 6.72
C HIS A 83 12.96 -7.84 6.93
N ILE A 84 12.75 -8.31 8.15
CA ILE A 84 11.48 -8.91 8.59
C ILE A 84 11.02 -8.08 9.78
N LEU A 85 10.04 -7.21 9.55
CA LEU A 85 9.61 -6.20 10.52
C LEU A 85 8.15 -6.43 10.85
N ALA A 86 7.83 -6.43 12.15
CA ALA A 86 6.48 -6.71 12.64
C ALA A 86 6.10 -5.75 13.76
N LYS A 87 4.87 -5.23 13.74
CA LYS A 87 4.32 -4.42 14.83
C LYS A 87 2.80 -4.53 14.89
N GLN A 88 2.25 -4.49 16.10
CA GLN A 88 0.81 -4.32 16.31
C GLN A 88 0.35 -2.92 15.88
N GLY A 89 -0.90 -2.83 15.42
CA GLY A 89 -1.51 -1.56 15.00
C GLY A 89 -1.13 -1.10 13.59
N TRP A 90 -0.29 -1.84 12.87
CA TRP A 90 -0.04 -1.59 11.45
C TRP A 90 -1.24 -2.01 10.59
N HIS A 91 -1.68 -1.14 9.70
CA HIS A 91 -2.83 -1.39 8.85
C HIS A 91 -2.51 -2.38 7.72
N GLU A 92 -3.18 -3.53 7.70
CA GLU A 92 -2.90 -4.63 6.76
C GLU A 92 -2.96 -4.24 5.28
N GLY A 93 -3.92 -3.38 4.91
CA GLY A 93 -4.13 -2.98 3.51
C GLY A 93 -2.99 -2.18 2.88
N VAL A 94 -2.02 -1.70 3.67
CA VAL A 94 -0.90 -0.88 3.15
C VAL A 94 0.47 -1.56 3.27
N LEU A 95 0.58 -2.73 3.90
CA LEU A 95 1.87 -3.38 4.17
C LEU A 95 2.68 -3.63 2.89
N GLY A 96 2.02 -3.97 1.78
CA GLY A 96 2.70 -4.18 0.50
C GLY A 96 3.28 -2.90 -0.13
N ILE A 97 2.73 -1.72 0.18
CA ILE A 97 3.31 -0.43 -0.25
C ILE A 97 4.53 -0.14 0.62
N VAL A 98 4.39 -0.31 1.94
CA VAL A 98 5.47 -0.11 2.90
C VAL A 98 6.66 -1.01 2.57
N ALA A 99 6.43 -2.32 2.38
CA ALA A 99 7.48 -3.28 2.03
C ALA A 99 8.24 -2.86 0.76
N GLY A 100 7.54 -2.31 -0.23
CA GLY A 100 8.15 -1.81 -1.46
C GLY A 100 9.02 -0.57 -1.21
N ARG A 101 8.51 0.38 -0.41
CA ARG A 101 9.24 1.59 -0.04
C ARG A 101 10.51 1.28 0.73
N ILE A 102 10.43 0.44 1.76
CA ILE A 102 11.60 0.03 2.55
C ILE A 102 12.62 -0.69 1.66
N MET A 103 12.18 -1.65 0.83
CA MET A 103 13.07 -2.34 -0.11
C MET A 103 13.75 -1.38 -1.08
N GLN A 104 13.04 -0.37 -1.60
CA GLN A 104 13.63 0.64 -2.49
C GLN A 104 14.66 1.53 -1.77
N GLU A 105 14.40 1.86 -0.50
CA GLU A 105 15.25 2.75 0.30
C GLU A 105 16.50 2.03 0.83
N THR A 106 16.38 0.76 1.23
CA THR A 106 17.48 -0.02 1.81
C THR A 106 18.18 -0.93 0.80
N GLY A 107 17.57 -1.17 -0.35
CA GLY A 107 18.06 -2.10 -1.38
C GLY A 107 17.95 -3.57 -0.99
N LYS A 108 17.17 -3.92 0.04
CA LYS A 108 17.13 -5.27 0.62
C LYS A 108 15.74 -5.89 0.57
N PRO A 109 15.63 -7.23 0.38
CA PRO A 109 14.37 -7.93 0.52
C PRO A 109 13.71 -7.58 1.85
N THR A 110 12.42 -7.28 1.80
CA THR A 110 11.67 -6.77 2.95
C THR A 110 10.31 -7.45 3.09
N ILE A 111 10.02 -7.90 4.30
CA ILE A 111 8.72 -8.42 4.74
C ILE A 111 8.22 -7.50 5.87
N ILE A 112 7.01 -6.98 5.69
CA ILE A 112 6.31 -6.16 6.68
C ILE A 112 5.09 -6.93 7.18
N LEU A 113 4.92 -7.02 8.50
CA LEU A 113 3.90 -7.83 9.18
C LEU A 113 3.10 -6.97 10.15
N ALA A 114 1.77 -7.01 10.05
CA ALA A 114 0.88 -6.54 11.08
C ALA A 114 0.57 -7.70 12.02
N ILE A 115 0.86 -7.52 13.30
CA ILE A 115 0.52 -8.49 14.35
C ILE A 115 -0.93 -8.26 14.78
N ASP A 116 -1.70 -9.33 14.92
CA ASP A 116 -3.07 -9.26 15.40
C ASP A 116 -3.17 -8.79 16.87
N GLU A 117 -4.38 -8.48 17.33
CA GLU A 117 -4.62 -8.02 18.70
C GLU A 117 -4.24 -9.09 19.76
N SER A 118 -4.38 -10.37 19.42
CA SER A 118 -4.04 -11.47 20.31
C SER A 118 -2.53 -11.67 20.49
N GLY A 119 -1.73 -11.13 19.56
CA GLY A 119 -0.30 -11.36 19.49
C GLY A 119 0.10 -12.74 18.97
N THR A 120 -0.86 -13.55 18.48
CA THR A 120 -0.61 -14.95 18.11
C THR A 120 -0.34 -15.14 16.63
N THR A 121 -0.96 -14.34 15.77
CA THR A 121 -0.74 -14.39 14.33
C THR A 121 -0.34 -13.04 13.78
N ALA A 122 0.32 -13.06 12.62
CA ALA A 122 0.65 -11.86 11.88
C ALA A 122 0.37 -12.07 10.39
N LYS A 123 -0.13 -11.02 9.74
CA LYS A 123 -0.38 -10.99 8.31
C LYS A 123 0.48 -9.92 7.67
N GLY A 124 1.03 -10.21 6.49
CA GLY A 124 2.07 -9.38 5.92
C GLY A 124 2.13 -9.31 4.42
N SER A 125 3.13 -8.59 3.95
CA SER A 125 3.50 -8.51 2.55
C SER A 125 5.01 -8.47 2.40
N GLY A 126 5.52 -9.21 1.42
CA GLY A 126 6.94 -9.24 1.04
C GLY A 126 7.22 -8.53 -0.28
N ARG A 127 8.40 -7.93 -0.39
CA ARG A 127 8.98 -7.39 -1.64
C ARG A 127 10.45 -7.79 -1.71
N SER A 128 10.89 -8.20 -2.89
CA SER A 128 12.24 -8.72 -3.09
C SER A 128 12.97 -7.99 -4.21
N ILE A 129 14.29 -8.09 -4.16
CA ILE A 129 15.18 -7.76 -5.27
C ILE A 129 15.28 -8.97 -6.23
N SER A 130 15.73 -8.74 -7.46
CA SER A 130 15.85 -9.79 -8.50
C SER A 130 16.73 -10.97 -8.09
N ALA A 131 17.67 -10.76 -7.17
CA ALA A 131 18.59 -11.78 -6.68
C ALA A 131 17.94 -12.81 -5.73
N LEU A 132 16.73 -12.57 -5.20
CA LEU A 132 16.08 -13.46 -4.24
C LEU A 132 14.60 -13.69 -4.59
N ASN A 133 14.22 -14.95 -4.76
CA ASN A 133 12.82 -15.34 -4.89
C ASN A 133 12.21 -15.57 -3.49
N LEU A 134 11.44 -14.60 -2.99
CA LEU A 134 10.81 -14.69 -1.67
C LEU A 134 9.82 -15.85 -1.55
N TYR A 135 9.10 -16.19 -2.62
CA TYR A 135 8.12 -17.27 -2.57
C TYR A 135 8.80 -18.62 -2.35
N GLU A 136 9.87 -18.90 -3.11
CA GLU A 136 10.65 -20.13 -2.96
C GLU A 136 11.29 -20.21 -1.56
N ALA A 137 11.92 -19.12 -1.10
CA ALA A 137 12.54 -19.07 0.21
C ALA A 137 11.54 -19.31 1.36
N LEU A 138 10.34 -18.75 1.27
CA LEU A 138 9.29 -18.98 2.28
C LEU A 138 8.67 -20.37 2.18
N ASN A 139 8.60 -20.96 0.98
CA ASN A 139 8.02 -22.28 0.79
C ASN A 139 8.87 -23.39 1.41
N GLU A 140 10.20 -23.22 1.52
CA GLU A 140 11.10 -24.15 2.21
C GLU A 140 10.82 -24.27 3.72
N VAL A 141 10.23 -23.23 4.32
CA VAL A 141 9.97 -23.15 5.76
C VAL A 141 8.48 -23.14 6.09
N ARG A 142 7.62 -23.51 5.14
CA ARG A 142 6.15 -23.40 5.25
C ARG A 142 5.54 -24.21 6.41
N GLU A 143 6.12 -25.37 6.71
CA GLU A 143 5.63 -26.32 7.71
C GLU A 143 6.41 -26.27 9.04
N GLN A 144 7.35 -25.33 9.17
CA GLN A 144 8.13 -25.12 10.40
C GLN A 144 7.37 -24.20 11.36
#